data_AF-A0A510NAR0-F1
#
_entry.id   AF-A0A510NAR0-F1
#
_cell.length_a   1.000
_cell.length_b   1.000
_cell.length_c   1.000
_cell.angle_alpha   90.00
_cell.angle_beta   90.00
_cell.angle_gamma   90.00
#
_symmetry.space_group_name_H-M   'P 1'
#
loop_
_entity.id
_entity.type
_entity.pdbx_description
1 polymer ?
#
loop_
_entity_poly.entity_id
_entity_poly.type
_entity_poly.pdbx_seq_one_letter_code
_entity_poly.pdbx_strand_id
1 'polypeptide(L)'
;MSQESLDDTIKFRAGPLKEAANELDSVHLGGINISELAREGLTQMLRRAMTDDDKIAIYQRYSADDLSEDAARVLLGDEFDLLEEDIDAFREAAEDDTSDYLV
;
A
#
# COMPACT_ATOMS: atom_id res chain seq x y z
N MET A 1 -13.23 27.71 15.78
CA MET A 1 -13.75 26.50 16.45
C MET A 1 -12.65 25.48 16.33
N SER A 2 -11.92 25.20 17.41
CA SER A 2 -10.77 24.30 17.41
C SER A 2 -11.24 22.86 17.30
N GLN A 3 -10.77 22.12 16.30
CA GLN A 3 -10.88 20.67 16.25
C GLN A 3 -9.47 20.09 16.09
N GLU A 4 -8.96 19.67 17.25
CA GLU A 4 -7.98 18.62 17.50
C GLU A 4 -7.43 17.96 16.23
N SER A 5 -6.16 18.22 15.89
CA SER A 5 -5.42 17.31 15.02
C SER A 5 -5.29 16.02 15.80
N LEU A 6 -6.23 15.10 15.58
CA LEU A 6 -6.09 13.72 16.04
C LEU A 6 -4.73 13.26 15.53
N ASP A 7 -3.86 12.91 16.47
CA ASP A 7 -2.58 12.28 16.19
C ASP A 7 -2.85 11.08 15.28
N ASP A 8 -2.56 11.21 13.97
CA ASP A 8 -2.77 10.20 12.91
C ASP A 8 -1.95 8.90 13.14
N THR A 9 -1.27 8.81 14.28
CA THR A 9 -0.49 7.67 14.72
C THR A 9 -1.40 6.49 15.09
N ILE A 10 -1.20 5.37 14.39
CA ILE A 10 -1.78 4.07 14.75
C ILE A 10 -1.18 3.59 16.07
N LYS A 11 -2.01 3.38 17.10
CA LYS A 11 -1.59 2.88 18.42
C LYS A 11 -2.02 1.42 18.61
N PHE A 12 -1.04 0.53 18.71
CA PHE A 12 -1.28 -0.90 18.96
C PHE A 12 -1.32 -1.22 20.46
N ARG A 13 -2.26 -2.08 20.88
CA ARG A 13 -2.22 -2.73 22.19
C ARG A 13 -1.26 -3.92 22.13
N ALA A 14 0.03 -3.63 22.21
CA ALA A 14 1.07 -4.58 21.87
C ALA A 14 1.52 -5.51 23.01
N GLY A 15 0.82 -5.64 24.15
CA GLY A 15 1.33 -6.30 25.38
C GLY A 15 2.39 -7.42 25.18
N PRO A 16 1.99 -8.64 24.79
CA PRO A 16 2.93 -9.74 24.50
C PRO A 16 3.85 -9.48 23.31
N LEU A 17 3.40 -8.74 22.29
CA LEU A 17 4.18 -8.42 21.09
C LEU A 17 5.37 -7.49 21.42
N LYS A 18 5.17 -6.57 22.37
CA LYS A 18 6.18 -5.64 22.87
C LYS A 18 7.22 -6.37 23.70
N GLU A 19 6.80 -7.34 24.52
CA GLU A 19 7.71 -8.23 25.23
C GLU A 19 8.57 -9.02 24.25
N ALA A 20 7.96 -9.65 23.24
CA ALA A 20 8.68 -10.38 22.20
C ALA A 20 9.64 -9.49 21.39
N ALA A 21 9.22 -8.28 21.01
CA ALA A 21 10.07 -7.34 20.29
C ALA A 21 11.26 -6.88 21.14
N ASN A 22 11.05 -6.59 22.44
CA ASN A 22 12.13 -6.22 23.36
C ASN A 22 13.11 -7.37 23.59
N GLU A 23 12.61 -8.60 23.71
CA GLU A 23 13.47 -9.79 23.84
C GLU A 23 14.33 -9.94 22.58
N LEU A 24 13.73 -9.82 21.39
CA LEU A 24 14.45 -9.89 20.12
C LEU A 24 15.49 -8.77 19.99
N ASP A 25 15.14 -7.53 20.37
CA ASP A 25 16.06 -6.39 20.39
C ASP A 25 17.28 -6.66 21.28
N SER A 26 17.06 -7.29 22.46
CA SER A 26 18.12 -7.58 23.42
C SER A 26 19.14 -8.61 22.94
N VAL A 27 18.73 -9.54 22.06
CA VAL A 27 19.61 -10.59 21.52
C VAL A 27 20.22 -10.20 20.18
N HIS A 28 19.66 -9.22 19.45
CA HIS A 28 20.11 -8.84 18.13
C HIS A 28 21.30 -7.86 18.20
N LEU A 29 22.46 -8.27 17.66
CA LEU A 29 23.63 -7.40 17.55
C LEU A 29 23.35 -6.26 16.57
N GLY A 30 23.04 -5.07 17.11
CA GLY A 30 22.68 -3.88 16.33
C GLY A 30 21.29 -3.32 16.64
N GLY A 31 20.50 -4.02 17.46
CA GLY A 31 19.11 -3.67 17.78
C GLY A 31 18.16 -3.89 16.60
N ILE A 32 16.87 -3.73 16.84
CA ILE A 32 15.82 -3.82 15.82
C ILE A 32 14.99 -2.54 15.75
N ASN A 33 14.53 -2.20 14.54
CA ASN A 33 13.62 -1.08 14.35
C ASN A 33 12.17 -1.55 14.52
N ILE A 34 11.65 -1.48 15.75
CA ILE A 34 10.28 -1.94 16.07
C ILE A 34 9.21 -1.21 15.24
N SER A 35 9.41 0.08 14.95
CA SER A 35 8.46 0.87 14.16
C SER A 35 8.40 0.40 12.71
N GLU A 36 9.53 0.06 12.12
CA GLU A 36 9.62 -0.52 10.78
C GLU A 36 8.99 -1.90 10.73
N LEU A 37 9.30 -2.76 11.70
CA LEU A 37 8.65 -4.08 11.84
C LEU A 37 7.12 -3.98 11.96
N ALA A 38 6.62 -2.98 12.71
CA ALA A 38 5.19 -2.76 12.85
C ALA A 38 4.55 -2.31 11.52
N ARG A 39 5.21 -1.42 10.78
CA ARG A 39 4.73 -0.96 9.46
C ARG A 39 4.72 -2.09 8.44
N GLU A 40 5.84 -2.79 8.30
CA GLU A 40 5.96 -3.93 7.38
C GLU A 40 4.99 -5.05 7.72
N GLY A 41 4.84 -5.36 9.01
CA GLY A 41 3.88 -6.35 9.48
C GLY A 41 2.43 -5.95 9.15
N LEU A 42 2.06 -4.69 9.36
CA LEU A 42 0.73 -4.20 9.00
C LEU A 42 0.49 -4.26 7.48
N THR A 43 1.44 -3.80 6.68
CA THR A 43 1.37 -3.86 5.20
C THR A 43 1.16 -5.28 4.72
N GLN A 44 1.96 -6.24 5.19
CA GLN A 44 1.82 -7.65 4.82
C GLN A 44 0.46 -8.22 5.22
N MET A 45 -0.03 -7.86 6.41
CA MET A 45 -1.32 -8.36 6.88
C MET A 45 -2.50 -7.77 6.13
N LEU A 46 -2.45 -6.49 5.74
CA LEU A 46 -3.46 -5.87 4.87
C LEU A 46 -3.54 -6.61 3.53
N ARG A 47 -2.39 -6.80 2.86
CA ARG A 47 -2.31 -7.53 1.58
C ARG A 47 -2.84 -8.95 1.69
N ARG A 48 -2.45 -9.67 2.75
CA ARG A 48 -2.88 -11.05 2.98
C ARG A 48 -4.39 -11.19 3.22
N ALA A 49 -5.03 -10.17 3.79
CA ALA A 49 -6.45 -10.20 4.11
C ALA A 49 -7.33 -9.92 2.88
N MET A 50 -6.77 -9.37 1.80
CA MET A 50 -7.50 -9.03 0.58
C MET A 50 -7.80 -10.26 -0.27
N THR A 51 -9.00 -10.25 -0.85
CA THR A 51 -9.39 -11.11 -1.96
C THR A 51 -9.03 -10.47 -3.30
N ASP A 52 -9.13 -11.23 -4.39
CA ASP A 52 -8.93 -10.68 -5.73
C ASP A 52 -9.98 -9.60 -6.07
N ASP A 53 -11.23 -9.76 -5.62
CA ASP A 53 -12.28 -8.75 -5.77
C ASP A 53 -11.94 -7.45 -5.02
N ASP A 54 -11.33 -7.56 -3.83
CA ASP A 54 -10.88 -6.38 -3.08
C ASP A 54 -9.80 -5.63 -3.85
N LYS A 55 -8.86 -6.33 -4.50
CA LYS A 55 -7.81 -5.70 -5.32
C LYS A 55 -8.41 -4.89 -6.46
N ILE A 56 -9.40 -5.44 -7.17
CA ILE A 56 -10.11 -4.76 -8.25
C ILE A 56 -10.79 -3.48 -7.71
N ALA A 57 -11.48 -3.59 -6.58
CA ALA A 57 -12.16 -2.45 -5.97
C ALA A 57 -11.17 -1.36 -5.51
N ILE A 58 -10.02 -1.74 -4.96
CA ILE A 58 -8.95 -0.80 -4.58
C ILE A 58 -8.42 -0.05 -5.82
N TYR A 59 -8.14 -0.76 -6.91
CA TYR A 59 -7.67 -0.11 -8.14
C TYR A 59 -8.71 0.86 -8.72
N GLN A 60 -9.99 0.46 -8.75
CA GLN A 60 -11.07 1.35 -9.22
C GLN A 60 -11.17 2.63 -8.40
N ARG A 61 -11.00 2.54 -7.08
CA ARG A 61 -11.00 3.73 -6.22
C ARG A 61 -9.78 4.61 -6.43
N TYR A 62 -8.60 4.01 -6.63
CA TYR A 62 -7.40 4.75 -7.02
C TYR A 62 -7.62 5.51 -8.34
N SER A 63 -8.09 4.81 -9.38
CA SER A 63 -8.35 5.39 -10.71
C SER A 63 -9.42 6.50 -10.69
N ALA A 64 -10.28 6.53 -9.68
CA ALA A 64 -11.29 7.56 -9.48
C ALA A 64 -10.82 8.73 -8.58
N ASP A 65 -9.52 8.80 -8.22
CA ASP A 65 -8.96 9.75 -7.25
C ASP A 65 -9.57 9.67 -5.83
N ASP A 66 -10.28 8.58 -5.51
CA ASP A 66 -10.91 8.29 -4.21
C ASP A 66 -9.96 7.55 -3.24
N LEU A 67 -8.76 7.22 -3.69
CA LEU A 67 -7.68 6.61 -2.94
C LEU A 67 -6.33 7.15 -3.45
N SER A 68 -5.43 7.55 -2.55
CA SER A 68 -4.11 8.02 -2.96
C SER A 68 -3.27 6.90 -3.57
N GLU A 69 -2.37 7.26 -4.48
CA GLU A 69 -1.39 6.36 -5.08
C GLU A 69 -0.54 5.64 -4.02
N ASP A 70 -0.11 6.34 -2.99
CA ASP A 70 0.67 5.74 -1.89
C ASP A 70 -0.13 4.65 -1.16
N ALA A 71 -1.42 4.88 -0.91
CA ALA A 71 -2.27 3.89 -0.27
C ALA A 71 -2.55 2.70 -1.21
N ALA A 72 -2.73 2.96 -2.51
CA ALA A 72 -2.86 1.93 -3.53
C ALA A 72 -1.60 1.06 -3.61
N ARG A 73 -0.40 1.64 -3.66
CA ARG A 73 0.89 0.92 -3.63
C ARG A 73 1.07 0.09 -2.35
N VAL A 74 0.66 0.61 -1.20
CA VAL A 74 0.69 -0.18 0.05
C VAL A 74 -0.18 -1.43 -0.07
N LEU A 75 -1.37 -1.33 -0.67
CA LEU A 75 -2.34 -2.43 -0.74
C LEU A 75 -2.08 -3.40 -1.91
N LEU A 76 -1.69 -2.91 -3.07
CA LEU A 76 -1.53 -3.69 -4.30
C LEU A 76 -0.07 -4.13 -4.53
N GLY A 77 0.90 -3.39 -3.99
CA GLY A 77 2.32 -3.72 -4.13
C GLY A 77 2.77 -3.78 -5.58
N ASP A 78 3.61 -4.74 -5.92
CA ASP A 78 4.20 -4.90 -7.26
C ASP A 78 3.12 -5.09 -8.36
N GLU A 79 1.94 -5.64 -8.01
CA GLU A 79 0.82 -5.77 -8.96
C GLU A 79 0.29 -4.39 -9.41
N PHE A 80 0.45 -3.35 -8.60
CA PHE A 80 0.10 -1.98 -8.98
C PHE A 80 0.98 -1.47 -10.11
N ASP A 81 2.30 -1.60 -9.95
CA ASP A 81 3.26 -1.06 -10.91
C ASP A 81 3.17 -1.81 -12.25
N LEU A 82 2.96 -3.14 -12.21
CA LEU A 82 2.72 -3.94 -13.42
C LEU A 82 1.43 -3.53 -14.14
N LEU A 83 0.36 -3.26 -13.40
CA LEU A 83 -0.91 -2.86 -13.99
C LEU A 83 -0.84 -1.48 -14.64
N GLU A 84 -0.15 -0.51 -14.01
CA GLU A 84 0.07 0.80 -14.59
C GLU A 84 0.95 0.72 -15.85
N GLU A 85 2.00 -0.10 -15.84
CA GLU A 85 2.82 -0.36 -17.04
C GLU A 85 1.98 -0.95 -18.18
N ASP A 86 1.15 -1.95 -17.90
CA ASP A 86 0.26 -2.56 -18.89
C ASP A 86 -0.73 -1.53 -19.46
N ILE A 87 -1.35 -0.71 -18.60
CA ILE A 87 -2.32 0.31 -19.01
C ILE A 87 -1.69 1.38 -19.88
N ASP A 88 -0.50 1.84 -19.53
CA ASP A 88 0.22 2.84 -20.32
C ASP A 88 0.63 2.28 -21.68
N ALA A 89 1.10 1.02 -21.75
CA ALA A 89 1.38 0.34 -23.02
C ALA A 89 0.12 0.20 -23.90
N PHE A 90 -1.04 -0.11 -23.30
CA PHE A 90 -2.31 -0.15 -24.02
C PHE A 90 -2.77 1.22 -24.52
N ARG A 91 -2.58 2.29 -23.72
CA ARG A 91 -2.89 3.67 -24.15
C ARG A 91 -2.02 4.10 -25.31
N GLU A 92 -0.71 3.89 -25.22
CA GLU A 92 0.23 4.22 -26.28
C GLU A 92 -0.16 3.53 -27.60
N ALA A 93 -0.46 2.23 -27.55
CA ALA A 93 -0.90 1.49 -28.73
C ALA A 93 -2.25 2.00 -29.31
N ALA A 94 -3.19 2.41 -28.46
CA ALA A 94 -4.49 2.94 -28.91
C ALA A 94 -4.39 4.34 -29.52
N GLU A 95 -3.51 5.19 -29.01
CA GLU A 95 -3.23 6.52 -29.56
C GLU A 95 -2.54 6.43 -30.93
N ASP A 96 -1.60 5.48 -31.10
CA ASP A 96 -0.90 5.27 -32.37
C ASP A 96 -1.83 4.73 -33.46
N ASP A 97 -2.71 3.77 -33.14
CA ASP A 97 -3.64 3.13 -34.11
C ASP A 97 -4.80 4.05 -34.54
N THR A 98 -5.23 5.02 -33.72
CA THR A 98 -6.31 5.95 -34.12
C THR A 98 -5.83 7.15 -34.95
N SER A 99 -4.53 7.42 -34.97
CA SER A 99 -3.95 8.55 -35.71
C SER A 99 -3.99 8.36 -37.24
N ASP A 100 -3.95 7.13 -37.75
CA ASP A 100 -4.04 6.80 -39.17
C ASP A 100 -5.48 6.87 -39.75
N TYR A 101 -6.50 6.95 -38.88
CA TYR A 101 -7.92 6.94 -39.30
C TYR A 101 -8.67 8.25 -38.99
N LEU A 102 -8.03 9.23 -38.35
CA LEU A 102 -8.59 10.57 -38.16
C LEU A 102 -8.21 11.48 -39.34
N VAL A 103 -9.01 11.40 -40.42
CA VAL A 103 -9.01 12.31 -41.59
C VAL A 103 -10.00 13.46 -41.38
#